data_AF-A0A3G1KUT1-F1
#
_entry.id   AF-A0A3G1KUT1-F1
#
_cell.length_a   1.000
_cell.length_b   1.000
_cell.length_c   1.000
_cell.angle_alpha   90.00
_cell.angle_beta   90.00
_cell.angle_gamma   90.00
#
_symmetry.space_group_name_H-M   'P 1'
#
loop_
_entity.id
_entity.type
_entity.pdbx_description
1 polymer ?
#
loop_
_entity_poly.entity_id
_entity_poly.type
_entity_poly.pdbx_seq_one_letter_code
_entity_poly.pdbx_strand_id
1 'polypeptide(L)'
;MEYLMEEVLKPTSQSERERLGAFLKKQGLTVDQDLEYSMVLTDGGRIVAAGSFAGRVLKCIAVDEAYQGRGLSARVITHLVNEQYQRGRTHLFIYTKPENKLIFSELGFYPVAEVPMKVVLMENRRDGIKKYLEEVSAGRKKGGLCGAIVVNCNPFTLGHQYLIEYAAARCDILDIFVLWEDRSSFPSEVRYRLVQEGVRHIPHAAVHKGKDYIISEATFPSYFIKEYQDYVETHAKLDITVFAEHIGPALGIVKRFVGEEPYCPVTSVYNRIMKEMLPAKGIDVEVVPRVSHKGKAISASRVRELIQMGEMDEVKELVPETTYHYLLSDEAKEVIKKIQSKNTP
;
A
#
# COMPACT_ATOMS: atom_id res chain seq x y z
N MET A 1 14.84 41.39 8.30
CA MET A 1 15.17 39.95 8.28
C MET A 1 14.11 39.26 9.11
N GLU A 2 13.18 38.55 8.47
CA GLU A 2 12.27 37.65 9.20
C GLU A 2 13.12 36.52 9.81
N TYR A 3 13.06 36.36 11.12
CA TYR A 3 13.86 35.37 11.85
C TYR A 3 13.09 34.05 11.85
N LEU A 4 13.10 33.35 10.72
CA LEU A 4 12.45 32.05 10.61
C LEU A 4 13.18 31.00 11.44
N MET A 5 12.49 30.38 12.39
CA MET A 5 13.02 29.29 13.21
C MET A 5 12.52 27.93 12.73
N GLU A 6 13.40 26.93 12.74
CA GLU A 6 13.06 25.52 12.48
C GLU A 6 12.76 24.82 13.81
N GLU A 7 11.59 24.20 13.91
CA GLU A 7 11.16 23.43 15.08
C GLU A 7 10.74 22.03 14.66
N VAL A 8 11.20 21.01 15.38
CA VAL A 8 10.71 19.63 15.24
C VAL A 8 9.61 19.41 16.28
N LEU A 9 8.43 19.03 15.82
CA LEU A 9 7.30 18.72 16.68
C LEU A 9 7.29 17.23 17.01
N LYS A 10 6.83 16.87 18.21
CA LYS A 10 6.58 15.48 18.64
C LYS A 10 5.13 15.13 18.26
N PRO A 11 4.89 14.25 17.27
CA PRO A 11 3.53 13.91 16.86
C PRO A 11 2.69 13.19 17.94
N THR A 12 3.36 12.69 18.98
CA THR A 12 2.76 12.07 20.17
C THR A 12 2.27 13.08 21.21
N SER A 13 2.73 14.34 21.14
CA SER A 13 2.26 15.41 22.02
C SER A 13 0.93 15.97 21.51
N GLN A 14 -0.13 15.86 22.32
CA GLN A 14 -1.44 16.38 21.95
C GLN A 14 -1.39 17.88 21.61
N SER A 15 -0.70 18.67 22.42
CA SER A 15 -0.59 20.13 22.23
C SER A 15 0.11 20.49 20.91
N GLU A 16 1.22 19.81 20.57
CA GLU A 16 1.94 20.09 19.32
C GLU A 16 1.15 19.62 18.09
N ARG A 17 0.40 18.52 18.24
CA ARG A 17 -0.49 18.00 17.21
C ARG A 17 -1.67 18.93 16.95
N GLU A 18 -2.26 19.50 18.00
CA GLU A 18 -3.29 20.52 17.91
C GLU A 18 -2.76 21.80 17.25
N ARG A 19 -1.54 22.23 17.60
CA ARG A 19 -0.86 23.38 16.98
C ARG A 19 -0.64 23.16 15.48
N LEU A 20 -0.11 22.00 15.09
CA LEU A 20 0.05 21.61 13.68
C LEU A 20 -1.31 21.55 12.97
N GLY A 21 -2.32 20.95 13.60
CA GLY A 21 -3.66 20.84 13.03
C GLY A 21 -4.35 22.17 12.82
N ALA A 22 -4.17 23.13 13.73
CA ALA A 22 -4.68 24.49 13.56
C ALA A 22 -4.05 25.19 12.35
N PHE A 23 -2.77 24.96 12.08
CA PHE A 23 -2.10 25.47 10.89
C PHE A 23 -2.61 24.77 9.62
N LEU A 24 -2.55 23.44 9.56
CA LEU A 24 -2.96 22.66 8.38
C LEU A 24 -4.42 22.91 7.99
N LYS A 25 -5.32 23.04 8.98
CA LYS A 25 -6.74 23.33 8.74
C LYS A 25 -6.94 24.64 7.98
N LYS A 26 -6.14 25.68 8.26
CA LYS A 26 -6.17 26.95 7.52
C LYS A 26 -5.71 26.78 6.06
N GLN A 27 -4.87 25.79 5.79
CA GLN A 27 -4.37 25.44 4.46
C GLN A 27 -5.25 24.39 3.76
N GLY A 28 -6.42 24.05 4.33
CA GLY A 28 -7.33 23.04 3.78
C GLY A 28 -6.82 21.60 3.90
N LEU A 29 -5.93 21.32 4.85
CA LEU A 29 -5.39 19.99 5.14
C LEU A 29 -5.80 19.51 6.54
N THR A 30 -5.79 18.20 6.73
CA THR A 30 -6.01 17.53 8.02
C THR A 30 -4.73 16.86 8.50
N VAL A 31 -4.55 16.77 9.82
CA VAL A 31 -3.42 16.03 10.40
C VAL A 31 -3.66 14.53 10.22
N ASP A 32 -2.76 13.85 9.52
CA ASP A 32 -2.82 12.40 9.39
C ASP A 32 -2.62 11.69 10.74
N GLN A 33 -3.28 10.54 10.93
CA GLN A 33 -3.18 9.87 12.23
C GLN A 33 -1.81 9.22 12.49
N ASP A 34 -1.14 8.81 11.42
CA ASP A 34 0.05 7.95 11.40
C ASP A 34 1.38 8.71 11.31
N LEU A 35 1.40 10.02 11.56
CA LEU A 35 2.62 10.83 11.45
C LEU A 35 3.71 10.36 12.43
N GLU A 36 4.88 10.04 11.88
CA GLU A 36 6.07 9.62 12.62
C GLU A 36 6.96 10.80 13.00
N TYR A 37 6.93 11.86 12.19
CA TYR A 37 7.78 13.03 12.34
C TYR A 37 7.09 14.26 11.75
N SER A 38 7.32 15.42 12.33
CA SER A 38 6.83 16.69 11.81
C SER A 38 7.83 17.80 12.09
N MET A 39 8.07 18.65 11.10
CA MET A 39 8.86 19.86 11.25
C MET A 39 8.03 21.07 10.82
N VAL A 40 8.30 22.21 11.45
CA VAL A 40 7.65 23.48 11.15
C VAL A 40 8.68 24.60 11.04
N LEU A 41 8.37 25.57 10.18
CA LEU A 41 9.02 26.87 10.18
C LEU A 41 8.12 27.86 10.91
N THR A 42 8.69 28.64 11.80
CA THR A 42 7.95 29.63 12.61
C THR A 42 8.50 31.03 12.41
N ASP A 43 7.60 32.01 12.37
CA ASP A 43 7.91 33.44 12.46
C ASP A 43 7.20 34.02 13.68
N GLY A 44 7.96 34.58 14.63
CA GLY A 44 7.42 35.04 15.91
C GLY A 44 6.63 33.97 16.68
N GLY A 45 7.02 32.69 16.56
CA GLY A 45 6.35 31.54 17.19
C GLY A 45 5.09 31.04 16.44
N ARG A 46 4.62 31.76 15.42
CA ARG A 46 3.53 31.32 14.54
C ARG A 46 4.09 30.39 13.46
N ILE A 47 3.45 29.23 13.25
CA ILE A 47 3.78 28.34 12.14
C ILE A 47 3.45 29.04 10.81
N VAL A 48 4.45 29.12 9.93
CA VAL A 48 4.34 29.67 8.57
C VAL A 48 4.57 28.62 7.48
N ALA A 49 5.22 27.50 7.82
CA ALA A 49 5.28 26.32 6.96
C ALA A 49 5.37 25.05 7.81
N ALA A 50 4.89 23.94 7.28
CA ALA A 50 4.98 22.64 7.93
C ALA A 50 5.21 21.54 6.90
N GLY A 51 5.79 20.44 7.37
CA GLY A 51 5.83 19.18 6.64
C GLY A 51 6.10 18.02 7.57
N SER A 52 5.59 16.86 7.19
CA SER A 52 5.61 15.65 8.01
C SER A 52 5.93 14.43 7.16
N PHE A 53 6.10 13.27 7.80
CA PHE A 53 6.11 11.99 7.10
C PHE A 53 5.57 10.86 7.95
N ALA A 54 5.13 9.81 7.26
CA ALA A 54 4.86 8.48 7.81
C ALA A 54 5.51 7.47 6.87
N GLY A 55 6.30 6.53 7.40
CA GLY A 55 7.12 5.64 6.60
C GLY A 55 7.99 6.41 5.60
N ARG A 56 7.84 6.08 4.32
CA ARG A 56 8.56 6.71 3.19
C ARG A 56 7.74 7.80 2.49
N VAL A 57 6.56 8.13 3.01
CA VAL A 57 5.65 9.08 2.39
C VAL A 57 5.75 10.42 3.12
N LEU A 58 6.18 11.46 2.42
CA LEU A 58 6.11 12.82 2.93
C LEU A 58 4.67 13.34 2.79
N LYS A 59 4.15 13.94 3.85
CA LYS A 59 2.75 14.31 4.03
C LYS A 59 2.63 15.68 4.67
N CYS A 60 1.42 16.24 4.69
CA CYS A 60 1.10 17.46 5.42
C CYS A 60 2.03 18.66 5.08
N ILE A 61 2.48 18.75 3.82
CA ILE A 61 3.35 19.84 3.36
C ILE A 61 2.47 21.05 3.02
N ALA A 62 2.67 22.16 3.74
CA ALA A 62 1.94 23.40 3.49
C ALA A 62 2.75 24.64 3.88
N VAL A 63 2.47 25.75 3.20
CA VAL A 63 3.06 27.07 3.44
C VAL A 63 1.93 28.08 3.53
N ASP A 64 1.97 28.93 4.56
CA ASP A 64 1.03 30.04 4.74
C ASP A 64 1.03 30.95 3.50
N GLU A 65 -0.16 31.32 3.03
CA GLU A 65 -0.34 32.13 1.82
C GLU A 65 0.50 33.42 1.83
N ALA A 66 0.66 34.07 2.99
CA ALA A 66 1.46 35.30 3.12
C ALA A 66 2.98 35.07 2.92
N TYR A 67 3.42 33.81 2.95
CA TYR A 67 4.81 33.38 2.83
C TYR A 67 5.07 32.53 1.57
N GLN A 68 4.08 32.38 0.68
CA GLN A 68 4.28 31.74 -0.62
C GLN A 68 5.29 32.51 -1.48
N GLY A 69 5.98 31.79 -2.37
CA GLY A 69 7.04 32.37 -3.21
C GLY A 69 8.37 32.64 -2.49
N ARG A 70 8.47 32.39 -1.17
CA ARG A 70 9.71 32.61 -0.39
C ARG A 70 10.61 31.37 -0.24
N GLY A 71 10.35 30.33 -1.03
CA GLY A 71 11.12 29.07 -0.99
C GLY A 71 10.92 28.22 0.27
N LEU A 72 9.89 28.48 1.08
CA LEU A 72 9.67 27.72 2.31
C LEU A 72 9.35 26.24 2.06
N SER A 73 8.62 25.92 0.99
CA SER A 73 8.37 24.52 0.59
C SER A 73 9.68 23.77 0.32
N ALA A 74 10.65 24.42 -0.34
CA ALA A 74 11.95 23.84 -0.61
C ALA A 74 12.73 23.54 0.69
N ARG A 75 12.69 24.46 1.66
CA ARG A 75 13.32 24.26 2.98
C ARG A 75 12.70 23.09 3.72
N VAL A 76 11.36 23.04 3.79
CA VAL A 76 10.63 21.93 4.43
C VAL A 76 10.99 20.59 3.77
N ILE A 77 10.93 20.52 2.44
CA ILE A 77 11.22 19.28 1.71
C ILE A 77 12.68 18.84 1.90
N THR A 78 13.63 19.78 1.81
CA THR A 78 15.05 19.50 2.05
C THR A 78 15.27 18.92 3.45
N HIS A 79 14.63 19.49 4.46
CA HIS A 79 14.69 18.97 5.83
C HIS A 79 14.17 17.54 5.91
N LEU A 80 12.96 17.29 5.40
CA LEU A 80 12.33 15.97 5.47
C LEU A 80 13.11 14.90 4.70
N VAL A 81 13.65 15.24 3.52
CA VAL A 81 14.48 14.34 2.71
C VAL A 81 15.77 13.99 3.47
N ASN A 82 16.43 14.97 4.06
CA ASN A 82 17.65 14.74 4.85
C ASN A 82 17.37 13.84 6.06
N GLU A 83 16.29 14.09 6.79
CA GLU A 83 15.87 13.25 7.92
C GLU A 83 15.57 11.81 7.48
N GLN A 84 14.87 11.63 6.36
CA GLN A 84 14.59 10.30 5.79
C GLN A 84 15.86 9.56 5.39
N TYR A 85 16.82 10.26 4.78
CA TYR A 85 18.09 9.68 4.36
C TYR A 85 18.94 9.26 5.58
N GLN A 86 18.95 10.06 6.65
CA GLN A 86 19.59 9.68 7.92
C GLN A 86 18.96 8.42 8.54
N ARG A 87 17.66 8.19 8.30
CA ARG A 87 16.93 6.97 8.68
C ARG A 87 17.11 5.80 7.70
N GLY A 88 17.95 5.94 6.67
CA GLY A 88 18.20 4.92 5.65
C GLY A 88 17.07 4.78 4.60
N ARG A 89 16.07 5.67 4.61
CA ARG A 89 14.94 5.66 3.68
C ARG A 89 15.22 6.60 2.52
N THR A 90 15.63 6.05 1.36
CA THR A 90 16.11 6.86 0.22
C THR A 90 15.14 6.93 -0.95
N HIS A 91 14.17 6.02 -1.03
CA HIS A 91 13.08 6.07 -2.01
C HIS A 91 11.85 6.65 -1.32
N LEU A 92 11.48 7.85 -1.71
CA LEU A 92 10.46 8.66 -1.04
C LEU A 92 9.32 8.99 -1.98
N PHE A 93 8.14 9.13 -1.41
CA PHE A 93 6.91 9.44 -2.12
C PHE A 93 6.25 10.69 -1.54
N ILE A 94 5.52 11.40 -2.39
CA ILE A 94 4.60 12.48 -2.03
C ILE A 94 3.28 12.20 -2.71
N TYR A 95 2.18 12.30 -1.98
CA TYR A 95 0.88 12.53 -2.61
C TYR A 95 0.40 13.93 -2.28
N THR A 96 -0.09 14.64 -3.30
CA THR A 96 -0.52 16.04 -3.17
C THR A 96 -1.63 16.36 -4.17
N LYS A 97 -2.21 17.55 -4.10
CA LYS A 97 -3.15 18.03 -5.12
C LYS A 97 -2.44 18.20 -6.47
N PRO A 98 -3.08 17.88 -7.61
CA PRO A 98 -2.48 18.03 -8.94
C PRO A 98 -1.90 19.42 -9.24
N GLU A 99 -2.50 20.48 -8.70
CA GLU A 99 -2.00 21.87 -8.82
C GLU A 99 -0.58 22.07 -8.29
N ASN A 100 -0.13 21.25 -7.32
CA ASN A 100 1.20 21.34 -6.73
C ASN A 100 2.27 20.54 -7.50
N LYS A 101 1.89 19.85 -8.57
CA LYS A 101 2.80 18.95 -9.31
C LYS A 101 4.08 19.64 -9.77
N LEU A 102 3.98 20.87 -10.29
CA LEU A 102 5.14 21.63 -10.78
C LEU A 102 6.12 21.95 -9.64
N ILE A 103 5.61 22.40 -8.50
CA ILE A 103 6.42 22.73 -7.32
C ILE A 103 7.25 21.51 -6.88
N PHE A 104 6.63 20.34 -6.75
CA PHE A 104 7.35 19.14 -6.32
C PHE A 104 8.26 18.57 -7.41
N SER A 105 7.96 18.84 -8.68
CA SER A 105 8.85 18.48 -9.80
C SER A 105 10.17 19.23 -9.75
N GLU A 106 10.13 20.53 -9.44
CA GLU A 106 11.33 21.34 -9.23
C GLU A 106 12.14 20.90 -7.99
N LEU A 107 11.48 20.26 -7.03
CA LEU A 107 12.10 19.69 -5.83
C LEU A 107 12.53 18.23 -5.99
N GLY A 108 12.58 17.71 -7.22
CA GLY A 108 13.13 16.40 -7.53
C GLY A 108 12.17 15.22 -7.35
N PHE A 109 10.86 15.46 -7.28
CA PHE A 109 9.84 14.43 -7.29
C PHE A 109 9.18 14.32 -8.67
N TYR A 110 8.96 13.11 -9.16
CA TYR A 110 8.45 12.87 -10.50
C TYR A 110 7.07 12.21 -10.42
N PRO A 111 6.08 12.65 -11.21
CA PRO A 111 4.75 12.06 -11.20
C PRO A 111 4.77 10.57 -11.57
N VAL A 112 4.03 9.77 -10.80
CA VAL A 112 3.80 8.34 -11.05
C VAL A 112 2.39 8.12 -11.59
N ALA A 113 1.37 8.63 -10.90
CA ALA A 113 -0.03 8.49 -11.28
C ALA A 113 -0.85 9.67 -10.76
N GLU A 114 -1.96 9.97 -11.43
CA GLU A 114 -2.85 11.06 -11.05
C GLU A 114 -4.32 10.63 -11.12
N VAL A 115 -5.08 11.03 -10.10
CA VAL A 115 -6.54 11.09 -10.14
C VAL A 115 -6.93 12.56 -10.35
N PRO A 116 -7.56 12.91 -11.49
CA PRO A 116 -7.85 14.30 -11.84
C PRO A 116 -8.56 15.06 -10.72
N MET A 117 -8.10 16.29 -10.47
CA MET A 117 -8.61 17.20 -9.43
C MET A 117 -8.54 16.68 -7.98
N LYS A 118 -8.00 15.48 -7.74
CA LYS A 118 -7.97 14.85 -6.42
C LYS A 118 -6.55 14.72 -5.89
N VAL A 119 -5.73 13.93 -6.56
CA VAL A 119 -4.41 13.58 -6.04
C VAL A 119 -3.44 13.21 -7.16
N VAL A 120 -2.18 13.57 -7.01
CA VAL A 120 -1.05 13.05 -7.78
C VAL A 120 -0.08 12.37 -6.82
N LEU A 121 0.34 11.14 -7.16
CA LEU A 121 1.46 10.45 -6.53
C LEU A 121 2.74 10.81 -7.27
N MET A 122 3.78 11.16 -6.53
CA MET A 122 5.09 11.51 -7.05
C MET A 122 6.17 10.78 -6.26
N GLU A 123 7.30 10.45 -6.89
CA GLU A 123 8.43 9.76 -6.26
C GLU A 123 9.75 10.49 -6.49
N ASN A 124 10.71 10.39 -5.57
CA ASN A 124 12.03 11.04 -5.71
C ASN A 124 13.01 10.29 -6.64
N ARG A 125 12.51 9.33 -7.43
CA ARG A 125 13.29 8.55 -8.40
C ARG A 125 12.67 8.69 -9.77
N ARG A 126 13.40 9.31 -10.71
CA ARG A 126 12.90 9.56 -12.07
C ARG A 126 12.51 8.29 -12.82
N ASP A 127 13.17 7.17 -12.53
CA ASP A 127 12.97 5.88 -13.16
C ASP A 127 12.52 4.80 -12.19
N GLY A 128 11.97 5.19 -11.02
CA GLY A 128 11.62 4.24 -9.97
C GLY A 128 10.58 3.21 -10.43
N ILE A 129 9.42 3.67 -10.93
CA ILE A 129 8.41 2.76 -11.46
C ILE A 129 8.94 1.97 -12.67
N LYS A 130 9.72 2.61 -13.54
CA LYS A 130 10.31 1.95 -14.71
C LYS A 130 11.20 0.77 -14.31
N LYS A 131 12.09 0.96 -13.33
CA LYS A 131 12.96 -0.11 -12.79
C LYS A 131 12.15 -1.23 -12.16
N TYR A 132 11.06 -0.91 -11.47
CA TYR A 132 10.15 -1.93 -10.95
C TYR A 132 9.51 -2.75 -12.07
N LEU A 133 9.03 -2.09 -13.13
CA LEU A 133 8.45 -2.76 -14.29
C LEU A 133 9.48 -3.65 -15.01
N GLU A 134 10.73 -3.19 -15.13
CA GLU A 134 11.84 -3.99 -15.69
C GLU A 134 12.08 -5.25 -14.85
N GLU A 135 12.04 -5.16 -13.52
CA GLU A 135 12.18 -6.30 -12.61
C GLU A 135 11.06 -7.32 -12.78
N VAL A 136 9.78 -6.89 -12.75
CA VAL A 136 8.63 -7.82 -12.86
C VAL A 136 8.41 -8.35 -14.28
N SER A 137 8.95 -7.66 -15.29
CA SER A 137 8.90 -8.13 -16.69
C SER A 137 10.07 -9.04 -17.06
N ALA A 138 11.11 -9.14 -16.20
CA ALA A 138 12.33 -9.87 -16.50
C ALA A 138 12.07 -11.37 -16.69
N GLY A 139 12.56 -11.93 -17.80
CA GLY A 139 12.47 -13.36 -18.10
C GLY A 139 11.05 -13.87 -18.38
N ARG A 140 10.06 -12.97 -18.53
CA ARG A 140 8.65 -13.34 -18.73
C ARG A 140 8.41 -13.85 -20.15
N LYS A 141 7.59 -14.91 -20.27
CA LYS A 141 7.08 -15.36 -21.58
C LYS A 141 6.19 -14.26 -22.16
N LYS A 142 6.25 -14.06 -23.48
CA LYS A 142 5.43 -13.07 -24.18
C LYS A 142 4.33 -13.79 -24.98
N GLY A 143 3.17 -13.15 -25.06
CA GLY A 143 2.00 -13.67 -25.79
C GLY A 143 1.04 -14.48 -24.92
N GLY A 144 -0.15 -14.71 -25.44
CA GLY A 144 -1.25 -15.35 -24.71
C GLY A 144 -2.04 -14.38 -23.83
N LEU A 145 -3.15 -14.87 -23.28
CA LEU A 145 -3.99 -14.14 -22.36
C LEU A 145 -3.26 -14.01 -21.01
N CYS A 146 -2.89 -12.78 -20.64
CA CYS A 146 -2.23 -12.50 -19.37
C CYS A 146 -3.26 -12.07 -18.32
N GLY A 147 -3.30 -12.81 -17.21
CA GLY A 147 -4.09 -12.52 -16.03
C GLY A 147 -3.23 -12.00 -14.88
N ALA A 148 -3.83 -11.28 -13.94
CA ALA A 148 -3.16 -10.91 -12.70
C ALA A 148 -4.05 -11.04 -11.47
N ILE A 149 -3.39 -11.33 -10.35
CA ILE A 149 -3.96 -11.39 -9.00
C ILE A 149 -3.09 -10.52 -8.09
N VAL A 150 -3.71 -9.77 -7.18
CA VAL A 150 -3.03 -9.11 -6.06
C VAL A 150 -3.53 -9.71 -4.76
N VAL A 151 -2.61 -10.18 -3.92
CA VAL A 151 -2.93 -10.89 -2.68
C VAL A 151 -2.05 -10.45 -1.51
N ASN A 152 -2.67 -10.31 -0.34
CA ASN A 152 -1.92 -10.05 0.89
C ASN A 152 -1.37 -11.35 1.49
N CYS A 153 -2.17 -12.43 1.52
CA CYS A 153 -1.77 -13.73 2.05
C CYS A 153 -1.21 -13.67 3.48
N ASN A 154 -1.99 -13.14 4.43
CA ASN A 154 -1.58 -12.96 5.83
C ASN A 154 -2.34 -13.91 6.80
N PRO A 155 -2.21 -15.25 6.70
CA PRO A 155 -1.29 -16.03 5.86
C PRO A 155 -1.91 -16.45 4.50
N PHE A 156 -1.13 -17.19 3.70
CA PHE A 156 -1.62 -17.91 2.52
C PHE A 156 -2.57 -19.04 2.95
N THR A 157 -3.75 -19.10 2.34
CA THR A 157 -4.85 -20.01 2.74
C THR A 157 -5.36 -20.79 1.53
N LEU A 158 -6.15 -21.85 1.76
CA LEU A 158 -6.78 -22.61 0.67
C LEU A 158 -7.70 -21.72 -0.19
N GLY A 159 -8.29 -20.66 0.40
CA GLY A 159 -9.05 -19.66 -0.36
C GLY A 159 -8.19 -18.87 -1.34
N HIS A 160 -6.95 -18.52 -0.97
CA HIS A 160 -6.01 -17.87 -1.90
C HIS A 160 -5.53 -18.85 -2.98
N GLN A 161 -5.20 -20.09 -2.59
CA GLN A 161 -4.77 -21.11 -3.54
C GLN A 161 -5.86 -21.38 -4.59
N TYR A 162 -7.12 -21.52 -4.15
CA TYR A 162 -8.26 -21.65 -5.06
C TYR A 162 -8.39 -20.48 -6.04
N LEU A 163 -8.31 -19.23 -5.56
CA LEU A 163 -8.39 -18.04 -6.43
C LEU A 163 -7.29 -18.08 -7.50
N ILE A 164 -6.08 -18.46 -7.10
CA ILE A 164 -4.93 -18.56 -8.00
C ILE A 164 -5.11 -19.68 -9.01
N GLU A 165 -5.52 -20.87 -8.58
CA GLU A 165 -5.79 -22.01 -9.47
C GLU A 165 -6.93 -21.72 -10.45
N TYR A 166 -8.00 -21.06 -9.97
CA TYR A 166 -9.13 -20.64 -10.78
C TYR A 166 -8.70 -19.67 -11.90
N ALA A 167 -7.87 -18.68 -11.56
CA ALA A 167 -7.34 -17.72 -12.52
C ALA A 167 -6.34 -18.37 -13.49
N ALA A 168 -5.45 -19.23 -12.98
CA ALA A 168 -4.45 -19.93 -13.79
C ALA A 168 -5.11 -20.83 -14.84
N ALA A 169 -6.28 -21.41 -14.56
CA ALA A 169 -7.05 -22.19 -15.53
C ALA A 169 -7.68 -21.35 -16.66
N ARG A 170 -7.64 -20.00 -16.56
CA ARG A 170 -8.31 -19.06 -17.47
C ARG A 170 -7.37 -18.09 -18.16
N CYS A 171 -6.07 -18.28 -18.02
CA CYS A 171 -5.05 -17.44 -18.67
C CYS A 171 -3.81 -18.27 -19.01
N ASP A 172 -3.08 -17.83 -20.03
CA ASP A 172 -1.85 -18.49 -20.47
C ASP A 172 -0.66 -18.08 -19.59
N ILE A 173 -0.75 -16.91 -18.96
CA ILE A 173 0.24 -16.36 -18.03
C ILE A 173 -0.49 -15.71 -16.86
N LEU A 174 -0.11 -16.05 -15.63
CA LEU A 174 -0.69 -15.46 -14.42
C LEU A 174 0.39 -14.71 -13.61
N ASP A 175 0.23 -13.40 -13.44
CA ASP A 175 1.06 -12.61 -12.53
C ASP A 175 0.41 -12.50 -11.15
N ILE A 176 1.09 -12.98 -10.12
CA ILE A 176 0.62 -12.97 -8.73
C ILE A 176 1.47 -11.97 -7.96
N PHE A 177 0.88 -10.84 -7.61
CA PHE A 177 1.55 -9.82 -6.82
C PHE A 177 1.24 -9.98 -5.34
N VAL A 178 2.27 -10.28 -4.55
CA VAL A 178 2.16 -10.36 -3.10
C VAL A 178 2.46 -8.97 -2.51
N LEU A 179 1.54 -8.43 -1.72
CA LEU A 179 1.74 -7.14 -1.04
C LEU A 179 3.04 -7.16 -0.23
N TRP A 180 3.80 -6.07 -0.21
CA TRP A 180 5.13 -6.04 0.40
C TRP A 180 5.20 -5.30 1.75
N GLU A 181 4.06 -4.91 2.30
CA GLU A 181 4.01 -4.16 3.56
C GLU A 181 4.16 -5.06 4.78
N ASP A 182 4.93 -4.61 5.79
CA ASP A 182 5.20 -5.35 7.03
C ASP A 182 4.27 -4.99 8.19
N ARG A 183 3.12 -4.36 7.89
CA ARG A 183 2.03 -4.10 8.86
C ARG A 183 1.23 -5.36 9.22
N SER A 184 1.42 -6.44 8.48
CA SER A 184 0.75 -7.74 8.66
C SER A 184 1.24 -8.51 9.91
N SER A 185 0.50 -9.56 10.27
CA SER A 185 0.95 -10.48 11.33
C SER A 185 2.10 -11.35 10.82
N PHE A 186 1.97 -11.84 9.58
CA PHE A 186 3.01 -12.57 8.86
C PHE A 186 3.90 -11.59 8.08
N PRO A 187 5.24 -11.69 8.22
CA PRO A 187 6.20 -10.85 7.49
C PRO A 187 6.06 -10.99 5.97
N SER A 188 6.37 -9.92 5.21
CA SER A 188 6.28 -9.90 3.74
C SER A 188 7.07 -11.04 3.07
N GLU A 189 8.32 -11.26 3.47
CA GLU A 189 9.16 -12.35 2.95
C GLU A 189 8.53 -13.73 3.20
N VAL A 190 7.95 -13.96 4.37
CA VAL A 190 7.25 -15.22 4.69
C VAL A 190 6.03 -15.38 3.80
N ARG A 191 5.19 -14.35 3.68
CA ARG A 191 3.98 -14.40 2.84
C ARG A 191 4.33 -14.71 1.39
N TYR A 192 5.37 -14.07 0.86
CA TYR A 192 5.87 -14.30 -0.49
C TYR A 192 6.37 -15.74 -0.68
N ARG A 193 7.21 -16.25 0.23
CA ARG A 193 7.69 -17.63 0.19
C ARG A 193 6.54 -18.64 0.20
N LEU A 194 5.56 -18.46 1.10
CA LEU A 194 4.40 -19.35 1.20
C LEU A 194 3.56 -19.37 -0.07
N VAL A 195 3.36 -18.22 -0.71
CA VAL A 195 2.67 -18.14 -2.01
C VAL A 195 3.50 -18.85 -3.07
N GLN A 196 4.81 -18.54 -3.17
CA GLN A 196 5.69 -19.13 -4.18
C GLN A 196 5.76 -20.67 -4.09
N GLU A 197 5.88 -21.22 -2.88
CA GLU A 197 5.87 -22.67 -2.67
C GLU A 197 4.49 -23.26 -2.95
N GLY A 198 3.43 -22.58 -2.51
CA GLY A 198 2.05 -23.04 -2.63
C GLY A 198 1.47 -23.03 -4.04
N VAL A 199 2.15 -22.39 -5.00
CA VAL A 199 1.72 -22.32 -6.41
C VAL A 199 2.73 -22.98 -7.36
N ARG A 200 3.73 -23.68 -6.82
CA ARG A 200 4.83 -24.29 -7.61
C ARG A 200 4.33 -25.28 -8.66
N HIS A 201 3.16 -25.89 -8.46
CA HIS A 201 2.50 -26.78 -9.41
C HIS A 201 1.90 -26.06 -10.63
N ILE A 202 1.88 -24.72 -10.65
CA ILE A 202 1.34 -23.90 -11.73
C ILE A 202 2.51 -23.29 -12.53
N PRO A 203 2.98 -23.94 -13.61
CA PRO A 203 4.24 -23.59 -14.28
C PRO A 203 4.19 -22.26 -15.04
N HIS A 204 3.01 -21.70 -15.27
CA HIS A 204 2.78 -20.42 -15.95
C HIS A 204 2.38 -19.29 -15.01
N ALA A 205 2.45 -19.52 -13.69
CA ALA A 205 2.30 -18.47 -12.69
C ALA A 205 3.67 -17.87 -12.34
N ALA A 206 3.75 -16.53 -12.33
CA ALA A 206 4.89 -15.77 -11.85
C ALA A 206 4.50 -15.04 -10.56
N VAL A 207 5.27 -15.24 -9.49
CA VAL A 207 5.04 -14.56 -8.20
C VAL A 207 5.97 -13.36 -8.10
N HIS A 208 5.39 -12.18 -7.86
CA HIS A 208 6.08 -10.91 -7.83
C HIS A 208 5.93 -10.25 -6.47
N LYS A 209 6.95 -9.50 -6.06
CA LYS A 209 6.85 -8.58 -4.93
C LYS A 209 6.08 -7.33 -5.38
N GLY A 210 5.00 -6.98 -4.69
CA GLY A 210 4.21 -5.76 -4.99
C GLY A 210 4.96 -4.46 -4.71
N LYS A 211 5.95 -4.52 -3.81
CA LYS A 211 6.80 -3.40 -3.36
C LYS A 211 5.98 -2.12 -3.15
N ASP A 212 6.35 -1.05 -3.83
CA ASP A 212 5.88 0.30 -3.55
C ASP A 212 4.71 0.72 -4.44
N TYR A 213 4.35 -0.08 -5.44
CA TYR A 213 3.44 0.30 -6.51
C TYR A 213 2.12 -0.49 -6.52
N ILE A 214 1.95 -1.44 -5.60
CA ILE A 214 0.76 -2.28 -5.48
C ILE A 214 0.31 -2.33 -4.03
N ILE A 215 -0.80 -1.65 -3.73
CA ILE A 215 -1.45 -1.57 -2.42
C ILE A 215 -0.40 -1.37 -1.32
N SER A 216 0.36 -0.29 -1.46
CA SER A 216 1.47 0.09 -0.57
C SER A 216 1.09 1.28 0.31
N GLU A 217 1.95 1.64 1.27
CA GLU A 217 1.81 2.91 1.99
C GLU A 217 1.80 4.13 1.06
N ALA A 218 2.47 4.04 -0.10
CA ALA A 218 2.58 5.13 -1.05
C ALA A 218 1.33 5.24 -1.96
N THR A 219 0.80 4.12 -2.45
CA THR A 219 -0.35 4.13 -3.37
C THR A 219 -1.69 4.06 -2.64
N PHE A 220 -1.73 3.40 -1.48
CA PHE A 220 -2.94 3.16 -0.71
C PHE A 220 -2.71 3.16 0.81
N PRO A 221 -2.31 4.31 1.41
CA PRO A 221 -1.96 4.39 2.84
C PRO A 221 -3.07 3.94 3.78
N SER A 222 -4.32 4.05 3.35
CA SER A 222 -5.49 3.66 4.15
C SER A 222 -5.92 2.20 4.01
N TYR A 223 -5.28 1.38 3.16
CA TYR A 223 -5.71 0.00 2.93
C TYR A 223 -5.71 -0.85 4.21
N PHE A 224 -4.78 -0.57 5.13
CA PHE A 224 -4.63 -1.29 6.39
C PHE A 224 -5.52 -0.76 7.51
N ILE A 225 -6.31 0.29 7.26
CA ILE A 225 -7.30 0.83 8.19
C ILE A 225 -8.63 0.13 7.91
N LYS A 226 -9.25 -0.48 8.93
CA LYS A 226 -10.49 -1.27 8.77
C LYS A 226 -11.74 -0.39 8.59
N GLU A 227 -11.65 0.89 8.91
CA GLU A 227 -12.77 1.85 8.84
C GLU A 227 -12.79 2.57 7.49
N TYR A 228 -13.98 2.67 6.90
CA TYR A 228 -14.18 3.43 5.67
C TYR A 228 -14.14 4.93 5.98
N GLN A 229 -13.36 5.67 5.19
CA GLN A 229 -13.34 7.13 5.19
C GLN A 229 -13.29 7.62 3.74
N ASP A 230 -13.67 8.87 3.48
CA ASP A 230 -13.79 9.44 2.12
C ASP A 230 -12.48 9.35 1.30
N TYR A 231 -11.32 9.30 1.96
CA TYR A 231 -10.03 9.13 1.28
C TYR A 231 -9.84 7.72 0.69
N VAL A 232 -10.56 6.70 1.15
CA VAL A 232 -10.37 5.30 0.73
C VAL A 232 -10.64 5.17 -0.76
N GLU A 233 -11.68 5.84 -1.26
CA GLU A 233 -12.00 5.87 -2.69
C GLU A 233 -10.90 6.55 -3.50
N THR A 234 -10.36 7.67 -3.02
CA THR A 234 -9.29 8.39 -3.71
C THR A 234 -8.01 7.57 -3.80
N HIS A 235 -7.62 6.91 -2.70
CA HIS A 235 -6.45 6.04 -2.67
C HIS A 235 -6.64 4.76 -3.52
N ALA A 236 -7.83 4.15 -3.47
CA ALA A 236 -8.17 3.03 -4.33
C ALA A 236 -8.05 3.41 -5.82
N LYS A 237 -8.61 4.56 -6.21
CA LYS A 237 -8.50 5.09 -7.58
C LYS A 237 -7.04 5.30 -7.97
N LEU A 238 -6.23 5.90 -7.10
CA LEU A 238 -4.82 6.14 -7.36
C LEU A 238 -4.04 4.84 -7.58
N ASP A 239 -4.20 3.85 -6.72
CA ASP A 239 -3.56 2.53 -6.85
C ASP A 239 -3.99 1.79 -8.12
N ILE A 240 -5.29 1.83 -8.44
CA ILE A 240 -5.83 1.25 -9.68
C ILE A 240 -5.29 1.99 -10.90
N THR A 241 -5.12 3.32 -10.85
CA THR A 241 -4.47 4.09 -11.92
C THR A 241 -3.01 3.66 -12.11
N VAL A 242 -2.23 3.49 -11.02
CA VAL A 242 -0.86 2.97 -11.12
C VAL A 242 -0.85 1.61 -11.83
N PHE A 243 -1.76 0.71 -11.44
CA PHE A 243 -1.87 -0.59 -12.08
C PHE A 243 -2.26 -0.49 -13.56
N ALA A 244 -3.29 0.29 -13.89
CA ALA A 244 -3.85 0.36 -15.23
C ALA A 244 -2.96 1.09 -16.24
N GLU A 245 -2.18 2.08 -15.78
CA GLU A 245 -1.34 2.90 -16.66
C GLU A 245 0.08 2.35 -16.83
N HIS A 246 0.57 1.58 -15.84
CA HIS A 246 1.95 1.10 -15.83
C HIS A 246 2.05 -0.42 -15.84
N ILE A 247 1.53 -1.07 -14.79
CA ILE A 247 1.75 -2.51 -14.55
C ILE A 247 1.04 -3.36 -15.59
N GLY A 248 -0.24 -3.06 -15.85
CA GLY A 248 -1.07 -3.76 -16.83
C GLY A 248 -0.44 -3.73 -18.22
N PRO A 249 -0.17 -2.55 -18.79
CA PRO A 249 0.47 -2.43 -20.10
C PRO A 249 1.86 -3.06 -20.19
N ALA A 250 2.73 -2.87 -19.19
CA ALA A 250 4.07 -3.43 -19.20
C ALA A 250 4.10 -4.97 -19.25
N LEU A 251 3.12 -5.61 -18.61
CA LEU A 251 2.99 -7.06 -18.55
C LEU A 251 1.96 -7.62 -19.54
N GLY A 252 1.30 -6.76 -20.33
CA GLY A 252 0.24 -7.16 -21.25
C GLY A 252 -0.98 -7.78 -20.55
N ILE A 253 -1.21 -7.44 -19.28
CA ILE A 253 -2.33 -7.97 -18.49
C ILE A 253 -3.63 -7.43 -19.06
N VAL A 254 -4.53 -8.32 -19.42
CA VAL A 254 -5.88 -8.00 -19.94
C VAL A 254 -6.99 -8.45 -19.00
N LYS A 255 -6.64 -9.14 -17.91
CA LYS A 255 -7.61 -9.65 -16.94
C LYS A 255 -7.10 -9.57 -15.51
N ARG A 256 -7.91 -9.01 -14.61
CA ARG A 256 -7.70 -9.00 -13.17
C ARG A 256 -8.69 -9.95 -12.51
N PHE A 257 -8.18 -10.88 -11.72
CA PHE A 257 -9.00 -11.77 -10.90
C PHE A 257 -8.95 -11.30 -9.45
N VAL A 258 -10.12 -11.17 -8.83
CA VAL A 258 -10.24 -10.80 -7.41
C VAL A 258 -11.20 -11.75 -6.72
N GLY A 259 -10.93 -12.08 -5.45
CA GLY A 259 -11.88 -12.81 -4.63
C GLY A 259 -13.04 -11.92 -4.21
N GLU A 260 -14.22 -12.49 -4.12
CA GLU A 260 -15.37 -11.85 -3.49
C GLU A 260 -15.05 -11.54 -2.01
N GLU A 261 -15.37 -10.31 -1.57
CA GLU A 261 -15.12 -9.86 -0.20
C GLU A 261 -16.26 -8.98 0.31
N PRO A 262 -17.34 -9.57 0.85
CA PRO A 262 -18.47 -8.82 1.35
C PRO A 262 -18.26 -8.31 2.79
N TYR A 263 -17.27 -8.82 3.52
CA TYR A 263 -17.12 -8.54 4.96
C TYR A 263 -16.07 -7.46 5.27
N CYS A 264 -15.21 -7.12 4.31
CA CYS A 264 -14.26 -6.01 4.45
C CYS A 264 -14.75 -4.80 3.62
N PRO A 265 -15.24 -3.72 4.26
CA PRO A 265 -15.74 -2.54 3.55
C PRO A 265 -14.70 -1.93 2.60
N VAL A 266 -13.43 -1.85 3.04
CA VAL A 266 -12.33 -1.29 2.24
C VAL A 266 -12.06 -2.13 0.99
N THR A 267 -11.95 -3.45 1.13
CA THR A 267 -11.73 -4.35 -0.02
C THR A 267 -12.94 -4.37 -0.97
N SER A 268 -14.16 -4.32 -0.43
CA SER A 268 -15.39 -4.25 -1.22
C SER A 268 -15.43 -2.98 -2.08
N VAL A 269 -15.10 -1.82 -1.48
CA VAL A 269 -14.98 -0.54 -2.21
C VAL A 269 -13.89 -0.62 -3.27
N TYR A 270 -12.72 -1.16 -2.94
CA TYR A 270 -11.62 -1.32 -3.89
C TYR A 270 -12.02 -2.21 -5.09
N ASN A 271 -12.67 -3.35 -4.84
CA ASN A 271 -13.18 -4.24 -5.89
C ASN A 271 -14.22 -3.54 -6.79
N ARG A 272 -15.11 -2.72 -6.20
CA ARG A 272 -16.09 -1.93 -6.95
C ARG A 272 -15.41 -0.92 -7.87
N ILE A 273 -14.50 -0.11 -7.34
CA ILE A 273 -13.76 0.89 -8.12
C ILE A 273 -12.92 0.21 -9.22
N MET A 274 -12.33 -0.95 -8.91
CA MET A 274 -11.57 -1.73 -9.89
C MET A 274 -12.44 -2.14 -11.08
N LYS A 275 -13.65 -2.67 -10.82
CA LYS A 275 -14.62 -3.02 -11.87
C LYS A 275 -15.07 -1.82 -12.69
N GLU A 276 -15.18 -0.65 -12.08
CA GLU A 276 -15.58 0.58 -12.76
C GLU A 276 -14.46 1.13 -13.67
N MET A 277 -13.19 1.09 -13.23
CA MET A 277 -12.08 1.76 -13.90
C MET A 277 -11.30 0.90 -14.91
N LEU A 278 -11.01 -0.35 -14.55
CA LEU A 278 -10.10 -1.19 -15.35
C LEU A 278 -10.63 -1.56 -16.75
N PRO A 279 -11.93 -1.82 -16.96
CA PRO A 279 -12.42 -2.17 -18.30
C PRO A 279 -12.18 -1.08 -19.34
N ALA A 280 -12.28 0.20 -18.94
CA ALA A 280 -11.98 1.33 -19.82
C ALA A 280 -10.51 1.41 -20.26
N LYS A 281 -9.61 0.70 -19.56
CA LYS A 281 -8.18 0.59 -19.85
C LYS A 281 -7.83 -0.75 -20.52
N GLY A 282 -8.84 -1.53 -20.94
CA GLY A 282 -8.66 -2.81 -21.61
C GLY A 282 -8.37 -3.99 -20.67
N ILE A 283 -8.66 -3.84 -19.37
CA ILE A 283 -8.43 -4.87 -18.37
C ILE A 283 -9.79 -5.31 -17.80
N ASP A 284 -10.22 -6.52 -18.16
CA ASP A 284 -11.45 -7.13 -17.61
C ASP A 284 -11.26 -7.49 -16.13
N VAL A 285 -12.34 -7.44 -15.34
CA VAL A 285 -12.30 -7.73 -13.91
C VAL A 285 -13.28 -8.84 -13.57
N GLU A 286 -12.74 -10.00 -13.21
CA GLU A 286 -13.52 -11.16 -12.79
C GLU A 286 -13.51 -11.32 -11.27
N VAL A 287 -14.70 -11.29 -10.66
CA VAL A 287 -14.87 -11.61 -9.24
C VAL A 287 -15.14 -13.09 -9.11
N VAL A 288 -14.27 -13.77 -8.37
CA VAL A 288 -14.36 -15.20 -8.11
C VAL A 288 -15.11 -15.43 -6.80
N PRO A 289 -16.17 -16.26 -6.78
CA PRO A 289 -16.90 -16.59 -5.57
C PRO A 289 -16.00 -17.19 -4.49
N ARG A 290 -16.33 -16.93 -3.23
CA ARG A 290 -15.56 -17.46 -2.10
C ARG A 290 -15.74 -18.96 -1.91
N VAL A 291 -14.63 -19.63 -1.57
CA VAL A 291 -14.66 -21.00 -1.05
C VAL A 291 -15.09 -21.00 0.40
N SER A 292 -15.97 -21.93 0.74
CA SER A 292 -16.45 -22.15 2.11
C SER A 292 -16.04 -23.53 2.60
N HIS A 293 -15.68 -23.60 3.88
CA HIS A 293 -15.40 -24.85 4.61
C HIS A 293 -16.28 -24.91 5.85
N LYS A 294 -17.02 -26.02 6.01
CA LYS A 294 -18.01 -26.22 7.09
C LYS A 294 -19.00 -25.03 7.20
N GLY A 295 -19.50 -24.54 6.06
CA GLY A 295 -20.50 -23.45 6.01
C GLY A 295 -19.96 -22.04 6.28
N LYS A 296 -18.65 -21.86 6.48
CA LYS A 296 -18.00 -20.57 6.72
C LYS A 296 -16.94 -20.31 5.65
N ALA A 297 -16.81 -19.07 5.18
CA ALA A 297 -15.79 -18.70 4.21
C ALA A 297 -14.36 -18.99 4.74
N ILE A 298 -13.48 -19.49 3.87
CA ILE A 298 -12.05 -19.60 4.18
C ILE A 298 -11.43 -18.21 4.05
N SER A 299 -10.91 -17.67 5.16
CA SER A 299 -10.26 -16.35 5.19
C SER A 299 -9.01 -16.33 6.04
N ALA A 300 -8.06 -15.47 5.69
CA ALA A 300 -6.84 -15.28 6.48
C ALA A 300 -7.14 -14.75 7.89
N SER A 301 -8.18 -13.94 8.05
CA SER A 301 -8.60 -13.44 9.37
C SER A 301 -9.05 -14.57 10.28
N ARG A 302 -9.87 -15.50 9.77
CA ARG A 302 -10.28 -16.69 10.51
C ARG A 302 -9.10 -17.57 10.91
N VAL A 303 -8.12 -17.75 10.01
CA VAL A 303 -6.90 -18.49 10.35
C VAL A 303 -6.15 -17.82 11.50
N ARG A 304 -6.02 -16.49 11.50
CA ARG A 304 -5.37 -15.78 12.61
C ARG A 304 -6.16 -15.88 13.92
N GLU A 305 -7.49 -15.86 13.86
CA GLU A 305 -8.35 -16.07 15.04
C GLU A 305 -8.14 -17.47 15.64
N LEU A 306 -8.07 -18.52 14.81
CA LEU A 306 -7.81 -19.88 15.30
C LEU A 306 -6.39 -20.04 15.87
N ILE A 307 -5.38 -19.41 15.25
CA ILE A 307 -4.01 -19.37 15.81
C ILE A 307 -4.01 -18.68 17.18
N GLN A 308 -4.78 -17.60 17.32
CA GLN A 308 -4.93 -16.89 18.58
C GLN A 308 -5.58 -17.77 19.67
N MET A 309 -6.55 -18.61 19.30
CA MET A 309 -7.21 -19.56 20.20
C MET A 309 -6.37 -20.82 20.48
N GLY A 310 -5.29 -21.06 19.73
CA GLY A 310 -4.48 -22.27 19.84
C GLY A 310 -5.04 -23.48 19.09
N GLU A 311 -6.06 -23.29 18.26
CA GLU A 311 -6.80 -24.35 17.56
C GLU A 311 -6.09 -24.77 16.26
N MET A 312 -4.89 -25.33 16.37
CA MET A 312 -4.03 -25.62 15.22
C MET A 312 -4.58 -26.73 14.30
N ASP A 313 -5.35 -27.68 14.86
CA ASP A 313 -6.02 -28.71 14.07
C ASP A 313 -7.07 -28.11 13.12
N GLU A 314 -7.81 -27.09 13.56
CA GLU A 314 -8.72 -26.35 12.67
C GLU A 314 -7.99 -25.50 11.64
N VAL A 315 -6.83 -24.93 12.01
CA VAL A 315 -5.99 -24.16 11.06
C VAL A 315 -5.56 -25.04 9.90
N LYS A 316 -5.18 -26.30 10.17
CA LYS A 316 -4.77 -27.28 9.15
C LYS A 316 -5.83 -27.45 8.06
N GLU A 317 -7.10 -27.39 8.41
CA GLU A 317 -8.20 -27.54 7.44
C GLU A 317 -8.41 -26.32 6.54
N LEU A 318 -7.80 -25.16 6.85
CA LEU A 318 -8.03 -23.89 6.15
C LEU A 318 -6.83 -23.41 5.32
N VAL A 319 -5.67 -24.04 5.48
CA VAL A 319 -4.42 -23.60 4.86
C VAL A 319 -3.77 -24.72 4.05
N PRO A 320 -2.98 -24.40 3.01
CA PRO A 320 -2.21 -25.40 2.29
C PRO A 320 -1.10 -25.98 3.17
N GLU A 321 -0.58 -27.14 2.79
CA GLU A 321 0.52 -27.81 3.50
C GLU A 321 1.75 -26.91 3.67
N THR A 322 2.05 -26.04 2.70
CA THR A 322 3.16 -25.07 2.79
C THR A 322 3.00 -24.12 3.99
N THR A 323 1.81 -23.55 4.16
CA THR A 323 1.48 -22.69 5.30
C THR A 323 1.46 -23.49 6.59
N TYR A 324 0.89 -24.70 6.58
CA TYR A 324 0.79 -25.51 7.78
C TYR A 324 2.18 -25.93 8.30
N HIS A 325 3.07 -26.39 7.43
CA HIS A 325 4.45 -26.71 7.78
C HIS A 325 5.22 -25.50 8.31
N TYR A 326 5.03 -24.32 7.73
CA TYR A 326 5.60 -23.10 8.28
C TYR A 326 5.12 -22.85 9.72
N LEU A 327 3.82 -22.97 9.99
CA LEU A 327 3.26 -22.76 11.33
C LEU A 327 3.80 -23.73 12.39
N LEU A 328 4.25 -24.91 11.99
CA LEU A 328 4.90 -25.89 12.87
C LEU A 328 6.40 -25.63 13.08
N SER A 329 7.02 -24.72 12.32
CA SER A 329 8.45 -24.44 12.38
C SER A 329 8.83 -23.49 13.51
N ASP A 330 10.11 -23.50 13.90
CA ASP A 330 10.65 -22.56 14.87
C ASP A 330 10.52 -21.10 14.41
N GLU A 331 10.61 -20.85 13.10
CA GLU A 331 10.48 -19.52 12.51
C GLU A 331 9.10 -18.89 12.79
N ALA A 332 8.04 -19.70 12.87
CA ALA A 332 6.69 -19.22 13.11
C ALA A 332 6.40 -18.86 14.57
N LYS A 333 7.27 -19.25 15.53
CA LYS A 333 7.05 -19.01 16.98
C LYS A 333 6.81 -17.54 17.30
N GLU A 334 7.63 -16.64 16.74
CA GLU A 334 7.46 -15.19 16.96
C GLU A 334 6.18 -14.65 16.32
N VAL A 335 5.79 -15.16 15.14
CA VAL A 335 4.55 -14.76 14.48
C VAL A 335 3.33 -15.24 15.27
N ILE A 336 3.33 -16.49 15.73
CA ILE A 336 2.26 -17.06 16.56
C ILE A 336 2.14 -16.28 17.87
N LYS A 337 3.26 -16.01 18.55
CA LYS A 337 3.29 -15.20 19.77
C LYS A 337 2.73 -13.80 19.52
N LYS A 338 3.12 -13.13 18.43
CA LYS A 338 2.59 -11.81 18.02
C LYS A 338 1.08 -11.85 17.77
N ILE A 339 0.55 -12.94 17.20
CA ILE A 339 -0.88 -13.12 16.96
C ILE A 339 -1.62 -13.33 18.30
N GLN A 340 -1.09 -14.18 19.17
CA GLN A 340 -1.68 -14.50 20.48
C GLN A 340 -1.63 -13.32 21.45
N SER A 341 -0.57 -12.49 21.39
CA SER A 341 -0.40 -11.34 22.28
C SER A 341 -1.28 -10.13 21.93
N LYS A 342 -1.92 -10.13 20.76
CA LYS A 342 -2.92 -9.10 20.42
C LYS A 342 -4.22 -9.40 21.18
N ASN A 343 -4.26 -9.07 22.48
CA ASN A 343 -5.49 -9.12 23.26
C ASN A 343 -6.56 -8.20 22.64
N THR A 344 -7.74 -8.78 22.40
CA THR A 344 -9.04 -8.18 22.07
C THR A 344 -9.47 -7.21 23.20
N PRO A 345 -10.18 -6.09 22.94
CA PRO A 345 -10.98 -5.73 21.76
C PRO A 345 -10.31 -4.77 20.77
#